data_AF-A0A8S1IRK8-F1
#
_entry.id   AF-A0A8S1IRK8-F1
#
_cell.length_a   1.000
_cell.length_b   1.000
_cell.length_c   1.000
_cell.angle_alpha   90.00
_cell.angle_beta   90.00
_cell.angle_gamma   90.00
#
_symmetry.space_group_name_H-M   'P 1'
#
loop_
_entity.id
_entity.type
_entity.pdbx_description
1 polymer ?
#
loop_
_entity_poly.entity_id
_entity_poly.type
_entity_poly.pdbx_seq_one_letter_code
_entity_poly.pdbx_strand_id
1 'polypeptide(L)'
;MASMGVSAASALLAAILAIAATAAIGQPAPPPTATTTAAELESARALWAAQGSADYVMRFQRGAMFFEPFFEPVRVTVKGGAVAEVVLDGSGAAPQGSNAERISTVVEVFDIIESSLNDPVAVVTATYDSVHGAPTEVVISADPSSNIQDFGSSYNIEILEFLPQTPTGGPSAQAEELANARALWAAQGSTDYVMRFQRSALFFEPFFEPVIVTVEGAVVTEVVLEGSGAAPQGSNADGILTVVEVFDVIESSLKDPVAVVTVVYDPATGAPNDVDISADPSSNIQDFGSNYSTEILELLTPTNWTTGGDDDGEEGGDDK
;
A
#
# COMPACT_ATOMS: atom_id res chain seq x y z
N MET A 1 -55.87 -37.28 -12.35
CA MET A 1 -56.58 -37.03 -13.62
C MET A 1 -56.04 -35.73 -14.19
N ALA A 2 -55.51 -35.56 -15.39
CA ALA A 2 -55.16 -36.38 -16.53
C ALA A 2 -54.12 -35.49 -17.28
N SER A 3 -52.90 -35.93 -17.55
CA SER A 3 -52.52 -36.72 -18.72
C SER A 3 -52.47 -35.94 -20.04
N MET A 4 -51.24 -35.76 -20.52
CA MET A 4 -50.72 -36.07 -21.88
C MET A 4 -50.75 -35.05 -23.03
N GLY A 5 -49.59 -35.05 -23.72
CA GLY A 5 -49.31 -34.65 -25.10
C GLY A 5 -47.89 -34.06 -25.17
N VAL A 6 -46.77 -34.80 -25.24
CA VAL A 6 -46.27 -35.78 -26.24
C VAL A 6 -46.40 -35.31 -27.69
N SER A 7 -45.27 -34.96 -28.31
CA SER A 7 -44.70 -35.63 -29.50
C SER A 7 -43.45 -34.86 -29.96
N ALA A 8 -42.25 -35.46 -29.98
CA ALA A 8 -41.69 -36.33 -31.04
C ALA A 8 -41.12 -35.48 -32.20
N ALA A 9 -40.01 -35.79 -32.86
CA ALA A 9 -38.93 -36.75 -32.75
C ALA A 9 -38.05 -36.51 -33.99
N SER A 10 -36.84 -37.09 -33.99
CA SER A 10 -36.09 -37.51 -35.19
C SER A 10 -35.34 -36.43 -35.98
N ALA A 11 -34.16 -36.66 -36.55
CA ALA A 11 -33.20 -37.76 -36.50
C ALA A 11 -32.01 -37.40 -37.41
N LEU A 12 -30.85 -37.99 -37.12
CA LEU A 12 -29.77 -38.38 -38.04
C LEU A 12 -29.06 -37.30 -38.89
N LEU A 13 -27.73 -37.21 -38.79
CA LEU A 13 -26.86 -37.94 -39.73
C LEU A 13 -25.41 -38.06 -39.22
N ALA A 14 -24.90 -39.28 -39.29
CA ALA A 14 -23.51 -39.64 -39.08
C ALA A 14 -22.67 -39.30 -40.32
N ALA A 15 -21.45 -38.82 -40.11
CA ALA A 15 -20.35 -38.98 -41.06
C ALA A 15 -19.01 -38.91 -40.31
N ILE A 16 -18.62 -40.05 -39.73
CA ILE A 16 -17.24 -40.32 -39.34
C ILE A 16 -16.51 -40.68 -40.63
N LEU A 17 -15.69 -39.75 -41.15
CA LEU A 17 -14.70 -40.06 -42.17
C LEU A 17 -13.32 -39.82 -41.58
N ALA A 18 -12.67 -40.92 -41.21
CA ALA A 18 -11.29 -40.95 -40.80
C ALA A 18 -10.39 -40.72 -42.01
N ILE A 19 -9.78 -39.54 -42.09
CA ILE A 19 -8.62 -39.29 -42.94
C ILE A 19 -7.40 -39.27 -42.00
N ALA A 20 -6.75 -40.43 -41.87
CA ALA A 20 -5.41 -40.52 -41.30
C ALA A 20 -4.42 -40.08 -42.38
N ALA A 21 -4.27 -38.76 -42.55
CA ALA A 21 -3.16 -38.18 -43.27
C ALA A 21 -2.00 -38.04 -42.29
N THR A 22 -0.97 -38.86 -42.50
CA THR A 22 0.35 -38.73 -41.86
C THR A 22 1.02 -37.46 -42.39
N ALA A 23 0.53 -36.30 -41.97
CA ALA A 23 1.27 -35.07 -42.10
C ALA A 23 2.43 -35.17 -41.11
N ALA A 24 3.66 -35.12 -41.62
CA ALA A 24 4.79 -34.73 -40.80
C ALA A 24 4.38 -33.40 -40.16
N ILE A 25 4.09 -33.44 -38.85
CA ILE A 25 3.71 -32.29 -38.06
C ILE A 25 4.98 -31.44 -38.00
N GLY A 26 5.18 -30.62 -39.03
CA GLY A 26 6.01 -29.45 -38.94
C GLY A 26 5.38 -28.65 -37.83
N GLN A 27 5.98 -28.75 -36.64
CA GLN A 27 5.60 -27.96 -35.49
C GLN A 27 5.53 -26.52 -36.01
N PRO A 28 4.33 -25.90 -36.05
CA PRO A 28 4.20 -24.55 -36.59
C PRO A 28 5.24 -23.71 -35.85
N ALA A 29 6.07 -22.99 -36.61
CA ALA A 29 7.00 -22.06 -36.00
C ALA A 29 6.20 -21.24 -34.98
N PRO A 30 6.68 -21.13 -33.73
CA PRO A 30 5.97 -20.34 -32.72
C PRO A 30 5.65 -18.99 -33.36
N PRO A 31 4.39 -18.51 -33.25
CA PRO A 31 4.03 -17.24 -33.83
C PRO A 31 5.03 -16.18 -33.34
N PRO A 32 5.45 -15.24 -34.21
CA PRO A 32 6.34 -14.17 -33.78
C PRO A 32 5.72 -13.50 -32.56
N THR A 33 6.47 -13.44 -31.46
CA THR A 33 6.01 -12.81 -30.23
C THR A 33 5.75 -11.34 -30.55
N ALA A 34 4.49 -10.92 -30.50
CA ALA A 34 4.10 -9.57 -30.85
C ALA A 34 4.72 -8.59 -29.83
N THR A 35 5.37 -7.54 -30.33
CA THR A 35 5.87 -6.44 -29.51
C THR A 35 4.70 -5.69 -28.91
N THR A 36 4.78 -5.38 -27.62
CA THR A 36 3.79 -4.57 -26.92
C THR A 36 3.71 -3.17 -27.52
N THR A 37 2.49 -2.68 -27.71
CA THR A 37 2.23 -1.31 -28.15
C THR A 37 1.80 -0.42 -26.98
N ALA A 38 1.98 0.90 -27.14
CA ALA A 38 1.51 1.88 -26.15
C ALA A 38 -0.02 1.81 -25.93
N ALA A 39 -0.80 1.46 -26.96
CA ALA A 39 -2.25 1.33 -26.86
C ALA A 39 -2.67 0.10 -26.02
N GLU A 40 -1.94 -1.02 -26.14
CA GLU A 40 -2.16 -2.20 -25.30
C GLU A 40 -1.81 -1.91 -23.85
N LEU A 41 -0.69 -1.23 -23.60
CA LEU A 41 -0.29 -0.78 -22.27
C LEU A 41 -1.37 0.11 -21.63
N GLU A 42 -1.84 1.13 -22.34
CA GLU A 42 -2.87 2.05 -21.83
C GLU A 42 -4.19 1.33 -21.53
N SER A 43 -4.59 0.40 -22.39
CA SER A 43 -5.80 -0.41 -22.18
C SER A 43 -5.69 -1.29 -20.94
N ALA A 44 -4.52 -1.92 -20.72
CA ALA A 44 -4.24 -2.73 -19.55
C ALA A 44 -4.19 -1.88 -18.27
N ARG A 45 -3.54 -0.72 -18.31
CA ARG A 45 -3.48 0.24 -17.20
C ARG A 45 -4.87 0.74 -16.80
N ALA A 46 -5.74 1.03 -17.77
CA ALA A 46 -7.12 1.41 -17.51
C ALA A 46 -7.94 0.27 -16.87
N LEU A 47 -7.75 -0.97 -17.32
CA LEU A 47 -8.41 -2.13 -16.73
C LEU A 47 -7.95 -2.39 -15.29
N TRP A 48 -6.66 -2.17 -15.01
CA TRP A 48 -6.10 -2.24 -13.66
C TRP A 48 -6.64 -1.14 -12.75
N ALA A 49 -6.64 0.11 -13.22
CA ALA A 49 -7.21 1.24 -12.48
C ALA A 49 -8.70 1.02 -12.15
N ALA A 50 -9.45 0.39 -13.05
CA ALA A 50 -10.87 0.06 -12.85
C ALA A 50 -11.12 -0.98 -11.74
N GLN A 51 -10.10 -1.73 -11.31
CA GLN A 51 -10.23 -2.65 -10.15
C GLN A 51 -10.40 -1.87 -8.84
N GLY A 52 -9.86 -0.63 -8.78
CA GLY A 52 -10.00 0.25 -7.63
C GLY A 52 -9.34 -0.25 -6.33
N SER A 53 -8.54 -1.32 -6.39
CA SER A 53 -7.87 -1.90 -5.23
C SER A 53 -6.40 -1.53 -5.21
N ALA A 54 -6.00 -0.71 -4.25
CA ALA A 54 -4.60 -0.41 -3.96
C ALA A 54 -3.91 -1.53 -3.16
N ASP A 55 -4.69 -2.52 -2.70
CA ASP A 55 -4.24 -3.59 -1.80
C ASP A 55 -4.45 -4.93 -2.48
N TYR A 56 -3.39 -5.71 -2.54
CA TYR A 56 -3.39 -7.02 -3.18
C TYR A 56 -2.18 -7.83 -2.73
N VAL A 57 -2.28 -9.13 -2.90
CA VAL A 57 -1.16 -10.06 -2.77
C VAL A 57 -0.81 -10.57 -4.14
N MET A 58 0.47 -10.49 -4.51
CA MET A 58 0.97 -11.03 -5.76
C MET A 58 2.16 -11.96 -5.54
N ARG A 59 2.33 -12.92 -6.45
CA ARG A 59 3.61 -13.58 -6.66
C ARG A 59 4.40 -12.77 -7.68
N PHE A 60 5.65 -12.44 -7.35
CA PHE A 60 6.54 -11.66 -8.19
C PHE A 60 7.87 -12.39 -8.38
N GLN A 61 8.38 -12.38 -9.60
CA GLN A 61 9.73 -12.84 -9.90
C GLN A 61 10.38 -11.96 -10.96
N ARG A 62 11.60 -11.51 -10.68
CA ARG A 62 12.42 -10.75 -11.62
C ARG A 62 13.59 -11.57 -12.12
N GLY A 63 13.88 -11.49 -13.41
CA GLY A 63 15.06 -12.02 -14.05
C GLY A 63 15.89 -10.91 -14.69
N ALA A 64 17.19 -11.13 -14.80
CA ALA A 64 18.09 -10.30 -15.61
C ALA A 64 19.11 -11.21 -16.31
N MET A 65 19.60 -10.80 -17.48
CA MET A 65 20.34 -11.66 -18.38
C MET A 65 21.73 -12.11 -17.88
N PHE A 66 22.40 -11.36 -17.01
CA PHE A 66 23.80 -11.61 -16.58
C PHE A 66 24.00 -11.85 -15.09
N PHE A 67 22.91 -11.88 -14.35
CA PHE A 67 22.93 -12.16 -12.92
C PHE A 67 22.13 -13.44 -12.71
N GLU A 68 22.53 -14.28 -11.75
CA GLU A 68 21.73 -15.45 -11.35
C GLU A 68 20.25 -15.05 -11.22
N PRO A 69 19.28 -15.93 -11.59
CA PRO A 69 17.86 -15.61 -11.54
C PRO A 69 17.55 -14.96 -10.20
N PHE A 70 17.11 -13.71 -10.27
CA PHE A 70 17.46 -12.75 -9.24
C PHE A 70 16.96 -13.21 -7.88
N PHE A 71 15.76 -13.81 -7.80
CA PHE A 71 15.30 -14.51 -6.60
C PHE A 71 14.38 -15.68 -6.99
N GLU A 72 14.27 -16.67 -6.11
CA GLU A 72 13.08 -17.51 -6.06
C GLU A 72 11.82 -16.63 -6.04
N PRO A 73 10.67 -17.07 -6.59
CA PRO A 73 9.45 -16.28 -6.55
C PRO A 73 9.17 -15.78 -5.13
N VAL A 74 8.82 -14.51 -4.99
CA VAL A 74 8.41 -13.91 -3.73
C VAL A 74 6.91 -13.69 -3.73
N ARG A 75 6.30 -13.76 -2.55
CA ARG A 75 4.96 -13.26 -2.28
C ARG A 75 5.08 -11.84 -1.73
N VAL A 76 4.39 -10.92 -2.37
CA VAL A 76 4.40 -9.49 -2.05
C VAL A 76 3.01 -9.10 -1.62
N THR A 77 2.89 -8.54 -0.43
CA THR A 77 1.67 -7.91 0.05
C THR A 77 1.79 -6.41 -0.20
N VAL A 78 0.88 -5.86 -1.01
CA VAL A 78 0.76 -4.44 -1.29
C VAL A 78 -0.44 -3.90 -0.51
N LYS A 79 -0.27 -2.75 0.15
CA LYS A 79 -1.34 -2.01 0.85
C LYS A 79 -1.20 -0.53 0.57
N GLY A 80 -2.30 0.16 0.27
CA GLY A 80 -2.28 1.57 -0.10
C GLY A 80 -1.40 1.86 -1.32
N GLY A 81 -1.19 0.87 -2.20
CA GLY A 81 -0.30 1.00 -3.36
C GLY A 81 1.18 0.85 -3.06
N ALA A 82 1.59 0.66 -1.80
CA ALA A 82 2.97 0.45 -1.38
C ALA A 82 3.24 -1.00 -0.96
N VAL A 83 4.49 -1.45 -1.10
CA VAL A 83 4.91 -2.77 -0.63
C VAL A 83 4.90 -2.79 0.90
N ALA A 84 3.98 -3.56 1.49
CA ALA A 84 3.84 -3.71 2.94
C ALA A 84 4.63 -4.90 3.49
N GLU A 85 4.74 -5.98 2.72
CA GLU A 85 5.47 -7.19 3.12
C GLU A 85 6.02 -7.92 1.89
N VAL A 86 7.21 -8.51 2.05
CA VAL A 86 7.79 -9.41 1.05
C VAL A 86 8.33 -10.66 1.75
N VAL A 87 7.89 -11.83 1.30
CA VAL A 87 8.40 -13.12 1.77
C VAL A 87 8.73 -14.03 0.60
N LEU A 88 9.74 -14.89 0.75
CA LEU A 88 10.10 -15.91 -0.23
C LEU A 88 8.97 -16.95 -0.28
N ASP A 89 8.42 -17.25 -1.47
CA ASP A 89 7.16 -18.01 -1.60
C ASP A 89 7.30 -19.45 -1.06
N GLY A 90 8.50 -20.03 -1.10
CA GLY A 90 8.77 -21.37 -0.58
C GLY A 90 9.03 -21.45 0.93
N SER A 91 9.72 -20.46 1.51
CA SER A 91 10.20 -20.52 2.90
C SER A 91 9.44 -19.61 3.87
N GLY A 92 8.76 -18.57 3.36
CA GLY A 92 8.17 -17.51 4.16
C GLY A 92 9.18 -16.55 4.80
N ALA A 93 10.48 -16.72 4.56
CA ALA A 93 11.50 -15.82 5.08
C ALA A 93 11.57 -14.51 4.28
N ALA A 94 12.03 -13.43 4.89
CA ALA A 94 12.27 -12.17 4.20
C ALA A 94 13.46 -12.28 3.22
N PRO A 95 13.36 -11.71 2.01
CA PRO A 95 14.50 -11.64 1.09
C PRO A 95 15.64 -10.81 1.69
N GLN A 96 16.89 -11.17 1.38
CA GLN A 96 18.09 -10.53 1.95
C GLN A 96 18.82 -9.66 0.92
N GLY A 97 19.45 -8.58 1.38
CA GLY A 97 20.31 -7.72 0.56
C GLY A 97 19.56 -6.93 -0.51
N SER A 98 20.23 -6.68 -1.64
CA SER A 98 19.70 -5.91 -2.79
C SER A 98 18.47 -6.54 -3.46
N ASN A 99 18.06 -7.72 -3.01
CA ASN A 99 16.89 -8.43 -3.50
C ASN A 99 15.60 -7.76 -3.04
N ALA A 100 15.55 -7.28 -1.80
CA ALA A 100 14.39 -6.60 -1.24
C ALA A 100 14.13 -5.26 -1.95
N GLU A 101 15.20 -4.53 -2.31
CA GLU A 101 15.14 -3.21 -2.98
C GLU A 101 14.67 -3.26 -4.43
N ARG A 102 14.51 -4.46 -5.01
CA ARG A 102 14.23 -4.67 -6.44
C ARG A 102 12.84 -5.24 -6.69
N ILE A 103 12.00 -5.27 -5.67
CA ILE A 103 10.60 -5.63 -5.78
C ILE A 103 9.84 -4.43 -6.35
N SER A 104 8.96 -4.70 -7.29
CA SER A 104 8.12 -3.67 -7.92
C SER A 104 6.67 -4.10 -7.81
N THR A 105 5.81 -3.15 -7.46
CA THR A 105 4.35 -3.22 -7.55
C THR A 105 3.89 -3.33 -9.00
N VAL A 106 2.62 -3.67 -9.22
CA VAL A 106 2.01 -3.69 -10.56
C VAL A 106 2.11 -2.33 -11.26
N VAL A 107 1.90 -1.24 -10.50
CA VAL A 107 1.96 0.14 -11.03
C VAL A 107 3.37 0.48 -11.50
N GLU A 108 4.39 0.19 -10.67
CA GLU A 108 5.79 0.42 -11.05
C GLU A 108 6.20 -0.42 -12.27
N VAL A 109 5.65 -1.63 -12.43
CA VAL A 109 5.92 -2.45 -13.63
C VAL A 109 5.29 -1.84 -14.88
N PHE A 110 4.10 -1.24 -14.80
CA PHE A 110 3.57 -0.47 -15.93
C PHE A 110 4.50 0.69 -16.32
N ASP A 111 5.06 1.40 -15.34
CA ASP A 111 5.96 2.52 -15.59
C ASP A 111 7.30 2.04 -16.20
N ILE A 112 7.79 0.87 -15.78
CA ILE A 112 8.95 0.20 -16.40
C ILE A 112 8.66 -0.14 -17.87
N ILE A 113 7.48 -0.69 -18.18
CA ILE A 113 7.07 -1.00 -19.56
C ILE A 113 7.02 0.28 -20.38
N GLU A 114 6.37 1.33 -19.87
CA GLU A 114 6.24 2.63 -20.55
C GLU A 114 7.60 3.27 -20.84
N SER A 115 8.49 3.31 -19.84
CA SER A 115 9.84 3.82 -19.99
C SER A 115 10.62 3.04 -21.05
N SER A 116 10.46 1.70 -21.06
CA SER A 116 11.11 0.84 -22.04
C SER A 116 10.54 0.99 -23.45
N LEU A 117 9.24 1.22 -23.62
CA LEU A 117 8.64 1.51 -24.93
C LEU A 117 9.15 2.83 -25.54
N ASN A 118 9.61 3.75 -24.71
CA ASN A 118 10.19 5.02 -25.12
C ASN A 118 11.71 4.94 -25.36
N ASP A 119 12.36 3.82 -25.02
CA ASP A 119 13.77 3.59 -25.29
C ASP A 119 13.95 3.04 -26.72
N PRO A 120 14.65 3.77 -27.62
CA PRO A 120 14.82 3.36 -29.01
C PRO A 120 15.64 2.06 -29.18
N VAL A 121 16.35 1.59 -28.16
CA VAL A 121 17.08 0.32 -28.23
C VAL A 121 16.35 -0.84 -27.59
N ALA A 122 15.18 -0.62 -26.97
CA ALA A 122 14.44 -1.65 -26.28
C ALA A 122 13.35 -2.28 -27.17
N VAL A 123 13.18 -3.59 -27.02
CA VAL A 123 12.05 -4.36 -27.54
C VAL A 123 11.31 -4.92 -26.33
N VAL A 124 10.04 -4.56 -26.21
CA VAL A 124 9.20 -4.95 -25.09
C VAL A 124 8.15 -5.95 -25.54
N THR A 125 8.06 -7.08 -24.84
CA THR A 125 6.94 -8.02 -24.92
C THR A 125 6.28 -8.09 -23.56
N ALA A 126 4.97 -7.95 -23.50
CA ALA A 126 4.21 -8.05 -22.28
C ALA A 126 2.89 -8.79 -22.53
N THR A 127 2.52 -9.67 -21.63
CA THR A 127 1.17 -10.24 -21.53
C THR A 127 0.46 -9.61 -20.35
N TYR A 128 -0.86 -9.48 -20.46
CA TYR A 128 -1.69 -8.90 -19.42
C TYR A 128 -2.79 -9.88 -19.01
N ASP A 129 -3.15 -9.88 -17.74
CA ASP A 129 -4.33 -10.56 -17.23
C ASP A 129 -5.59 -9.93 -17.87
N SER A 130 -6.42 -10.75 -18.50
CA SER A 130 -7.58 -10.24 -19.26
C SER A 130 -8.73 -9.72 -18.39
N VAL A 131 -8.71 -10.01 -17.08
CA VAL A 131 -9.76 -9.62 -16.13
C VAL A 131 -9.35 -8.35 -15.39
N HIS A 132 -8.11 -8.31 -14.93
CA HIS A 132 -7.60 -7.26 -14.06
C HIS A 132 -6.66 -6.29 -14.77
N GLY A 133 -6.11 -6.64 -15.93
CA GLY A 133 -5.18 -5.78 -16.67
C GLY A 133 -3.74 -5.79 -16.15
N ALA A 134 -3.44 -6.47 -15.04
CA ALA A 134 -2.08 -6.57 -14.53
C ALA A 134 -1.12 -7.20 -15.56
N PRO A 135 0.11 -6.70 -15.73
CA PRO A 135 1.13 -7.42 -16.48
C PRO A 135 1.35 -8.79 -15.83
N THR A 136 1.49 -9.85 -16.62
CA THR A 136 1.69 -11.23 -16.12
C THR A 136 3.07 -11.78 -16.49
N GLU A 137 3.53 -11.47 -17.69
CA GLU A 137 4.88 -11.72 -18.16
C GLU A 137 5.36 -10.47 -18.90
N VAL A 138 6.55 -9.99 -18.58
CA VAL A 138 7.20 -8.86 -19.26
C VAL A 138 8.61 -9.28 -19.59
N VAL A 139 9.00 -9.10 -20.84
CA VAL A 139 10.37 -9.29 -21.33
C VAL A 139 10.80 -8.02 -22.03
N ILE A 140 11.88 -7.43 -21.52
CA ILE A 140 12.57 -6.29 -22.12
C ILE A 140 13.92 -6.81 -22.60
N SER A 141 14.18 -6.64 -23.90
CA SER A 141 15.43 -7.05 -24.56
C SER A 141 15.93 -5.94 -25.46
N ALA A 142 17.20 -5.99 -25.87
CA ALA A 142 17.71 -5.03 -26.84
C ALA A 142 17.19 -5.36 -28.25
N ASP A 143 17.01 -4.33 -29.08
CA ASP A 143 16.80 -4.50 -30.52
C ASP A 143 17.97 -5.33 -31.06
N PRO A 144 17.71 -6.45 -31.78
CA PRO A 144 18.76 -7.30 -32.35
C PRO A 144 19.78 -6.56 -33.22
N SER A 145 19.42 -5.40 -33.78
CA SER A 145 20.30 -4.55 -34.59
C SER A 145 21.20 -3.61 -33.77
N SER A 146 20.95 -3.43 -32.47
CA SER A 146 21.68 -2.49 -31.60
C SER A 146 23.09 -2.95 -31.19
N ASN A 147 23.43 -4.24 -31.38
CA ASN A 147 24.67 -4.86 -30.93
C ASN A 147 24.94 -4.71 -29.41
N ILE A 148 23.90 -4.50 -28.60
CA ILE A 148 23.99 -4.47 -27.14
C ILE A 148 23.77 -5.88 -26.62
N GLN A 149 24.77 -6.44 -25.94
CA GLN A 149 24.71 -7.80 -25.39
C GLN A 149 24.23 -7.81 -23.93
N ASP A 150 24.49 -6.74 -23.18
CA ASP A 150 24.27 -6.66 -21.73
C ASP A 150 22.95 -5.97 -21.36
N PHE A 151 21.88 -6.27 -22.11
CA PHE A 151 20.59 -5.63 -21.94
C PHE A 151 19.49 -6.68 -21.82
N GLY A 152 18.72 -6.58 -20.74
CA GLY A 152 17.45 -7.24 -20.65
C GLY A 152 17.01 -7.51 -19.23
N SER A 153 15.70 -7.52 -19.05
CA SER A 153 15.04 -7.87 -17.80
C SER A 153 13.75 -8.61 -18.10
N SER A 154 13.36 -9.48 -17.18
CA SER A 154 12.07 -10.14 -17.23
C SER A 154 11.33 -10.00 -15.91
N TYR A 155 10.00 -9.90 -15.97
CA TYR A 155 9.12 -9.83 -14.81
C TYR A 155 8.02 -10.86 -15.00
N ASN A 156 7.78 -11.67 -13.98
CA ASN A 156 6.63 -12.57 -13.90
C ASN A 156 5.81 -12.16 -12.69
N ILE A 157 4.52 -11.92 -12.90
CA ILE A 157 3.61 -11.40 -11.90
C ILE A 157 2.32 -12.21 -11.96
N GLU A 158 1.83 -12.62 -10.81
CA GLU A 158 0.55 -13.31 -10.68
C GLU A 158 -0.18 -12.70 -9.50
N ILE A 159 -1.34 -12.09 -9.75
CA ILE A 159 -2.22 -11.63 -8.67
C ILE A 159 -2.84 -12.85 -8.01
N LEU A 160 -2.54 -13.05 -6.73
CA LEU A 160 -3.05 -14.18 -5.95
C LEU A 160 -4.40 -13.82 -5.32
N GLU A 161 -4.51 -12.60 -4.81
CA GLU A 161 -5.67 -12.13 -4.06
C GLU A 161 -5.75 -10.61 -4.10
N PHE A 162 -6.95 -10.05 -4.31
CA PHE A 162 -7.22 -8.66 -3.96
C PHE A 162 -7.64 -8.61 -2.51
N LEU A 163 -6.92 -7.83 -1.71
CA LEU A 163 -7.27 -7.69 -0.30
C LEU A 163 -8.50 -6.80 -0.20
N PRO A 164 -9.42 -7.06 0.75
CA PRO A 164 -10.48 -6.12 1.03
C PRO A 164 -9.84 -4.78 1.34
N GLN A 165 -10.07 -3.81 0.46
CA GLN A 165 -9.73 -2.43 0.72
C GLN A 165 -10.37 -2.07 2.07
N THR A 166 -9.58 -1.56 3.02
CA THR A 166 -10.18 -0.67 4.01
C THR A 166 -10.88 0.40 3.19
N PRO A 167 -12.20 0.59 3.30
CA PRO A 167 -12.92 1.38 2.34
C PRO A 167 -12.34 2.79 2.30
N THR A 168 -11.55 3.09 1.27
CA THR A 168 -11.36 4.44 0.75
C THR A 168 -12.68 4.85 0.10
N GLY A 169 -13.80 4.69 0.81
CA GLY A 169 -15.05 5.22 0.33
C GLY A 169 -14.84 6.72 0.20
N GLY A 170 -15.47 7.34 -0.80
CA GLY A 170 -15.33 8.77 -1.03
C GLY A 170 -15.56 9.58 0.25
N PRO A 171 -15.31 10.90 0.25
CA PRO A 171 -15.15 11.71 1.47
C PRO A 171 -16.14 11.46 2.62
N SER A 172 -17.39 11.06 2.30
CA SER A 172 -18.38 10.62 3.29
C SER A 172 -18.01 9.38 4.11
N ALA A 173 -17.42 8.34 3.51
CA ALA A 173 -17.05 7.12 4.22
C ALA A 173 -15.81 7.34 5.08
N GLN A 174 -14.82 8.08 4.57
CA GLN A 174 -13.65 8.50 5.36
C GLN A 174 -14.05 9.38 6.54
N ALA A 175 -15.02 10.28 6.36
CA ALA A 175 -15.57 11.07 7.46
C ALA A 175 -16.29 10.20 8.52
N GLU A 176 -17.02 9.17 8.08
CA GLU A 176 -17.66 8.20 8.99
C GLU A 176 -16.62 7.35 9.74
N GLU A 177 -15.60 6.87 9.04
CA GLU A 177 -14.49 6.12 9.63
C GLU A 177 -13.73 6.98 10.66
N LEU A 178 -13.38 8.21 10.31
CA LEU A 178 -12.77 9.19 11.23
C LEU A 178 -13.65 9.42 12.46
N ALA A 179 -14.97 9.58 12.28
CA ALA A 179 -15.89 9.78 13.40
C ALA A 179 -15.94 8.56 14.33
N ASN A 180 -15.93 7.34 13.77
CA ASN A 180 -15.91 6.10 14.53
C ASN A 180 -14.59 5.92 15.30
N ALA A 181 -13.45 6.17 14.65
CA ALA A 181 -12.12 6.10 15.25
C ALA A 181 -11.97 7.12 16.39
N ARG A 182 -12.40 8.38 16.17
CA ARG A 182 -12.40 9.43 17.19
C ARG A 182 -13.30 9.08 18.38
N ALA A 183 -14.45 8.46 18.14
CA ALA A 183 -15.34 7.99 19.20
C ALA A 183 -14.72 6.83 20.00
N LEU A 184 -14.04 5.88 19.34
CA LEU A 184 -13.33 4.79 20.01
C LEU A 184 -12.17 5.31 20.87
N TRP A 185 -11.41 6.28 20.36
CA TRP A 185 -10.35 6.94 21.12
C TRP A 185 -10.90 7.68 22.34
N ALA A 186 -11.96 8.46 22.17
CA ALA A 186 -12.62 9.15 23.28
C ALA A 186 -13.16 8.17 24.34
N ALA A 187 -13.63 6.99 23.93
CA ALA A 187 -14.10 5.95 24.84
C ALA A 187 -12.99 5.31 25.69
N GLN A 188 -11.72 5.41 25.28
CA GLN A 188 -10.60 4.98 26.13
C GLN A 188 -10.50 5.84 27.40
N GLY A 189 -10.94 7.11 27.33
CA GLY A 189 -10.92 8.04 28.46
C GLY A 189 -9.52 8.46 28.91
N SER A 190 -8.45 8.01 28.23
CA SER A 190 -7.07 8.37 28.52
C SER A 190 -6.73 9.72 27.87
N THR A 191 -6.56 10.75 28.70
CA THR A 191 -5.90 12.00 28.31
C THR A 191 -4.38 11.93 28.44
N ASP A 192 -3.89 10.84 29.02
CA ASP A 192 -2.52 10.65 29.44
C ASP A 192 -1.96 9.41 28.73
N TYR A 193 -0.90 9.56 27.95
CA TYR A 193 -0.33 8.48 27.16
C TYR A 193 1.10 8.80 26.72
N VAL A 194 1.84 7.76 26.38
CA VAL A 194 3.14 7.84 25.71
C VAL A 194 2.97 7.30 24.30
N MET A 195 3.43 8.07 23.32
CA MET A 195 3.41 7.65 21.92
C MET A 195 4.75 7.86 21.24
N ARG A 196 5.04 7.00 20.27
CA ARG A 196 6.05 7.27 19.25
C ARG A 196 5.39 8.10 18.15
N PHE A 197 6.05 9.18 17.74
CA PHE A 197 5.58 10.07 16.69
C PHE A 197 6.69 10.31 15.65
N GLN A 198 6.32 10.28 14.38
CA GLN A 198 7.20 10.64 13.27
C GLN A 198 6.39 11.38 12.21
N ARG A 199 6.97 12.42 11.61
CA ARG A 199 6.34 13.18 10.54
C ARG A 199 7.31 13.34 9.39
N SER A 200 6.98 12.85 8.19
CA SER A 200 7.82 13.07 7.01
C SER A 200 7.13 13.95 5.97
N ALA A 201 7.93 14.75 5.25
CA ALA A 201 7.48 15.60 4.15
C ALA A 201 8.45 15.47 2.97
N LEU A 202 7.94 15.36 1.75
CA LEU A 202 8.69 14.92 0.55
C LEU A 202 9.85 15.84 0.08
N PHE A 203 9.96 17.09 0.54
CA PHE A 203 10.91 18.08 -0.02
C PHE A 203 11.72 18.89 1.00
N PHE A 204 11.56 18.59 2.29
CA PHE A 204 12.47 19.10 3.31
C PHE A 204 13.28 17.90 3.81
N GLU A 205 14.54 18.12 4.22
CA GLU A 205 15.32 17.07 4.92
C GLU A 205 14.40 16.38 5.91
N PRO A 206 14.38 15.03 5.98
CA PRO A 206 13.38 14.28 6.73
C PRO A 206 13.26 14.91 8.10
N PHE A 207 12.15 15.62 8.28
CA PHE A 207 11.80 16.14 9.58
C PHE A 207 11.69 14.88 10.43
N PHE A 208 12.56 14.79 11.43
CA PHE A 208 12.54 13.81 12.51
C PHE A 208 12.98 12.37 12.23
N GLU A 209 14.11 12.05 12.86
CA GLU A 209 14.20 10.80 13.62
C GLU A 209 12.96 10.68 14.53
N PRO A 210 12.34 9.48 14.66
CA PRO A 210 11.18 9.29 15.51
C PRO A 210 11.39 9.87 16.92
N VAL A 211 10.33 10.44 17.50
CA VAL A 211 10.34 10.96 18.88
C VAL A 211 9.40 10.17 19.76
N ILE A 212 9.70 10.12 21.06
CA ILE A 212 8.80 9.67 22.11
C ILE A 212 8.16 10.92 22.73
N VAL A 213 6.83 10.95 22.75
CA VAL A 213 6.02 12.05 23.22
C VAL A 213 5.22 11.58 24.42
N THR A 214 5.40 12.24 25.56
CA THR A 214 4.57 12.07 26.75
C THR A 214 3.49 13.13 26.75
N VAL A 215 2.24 12.70 26.82
CA VAL A 215 1.06 13.55 26.92
C VAL A 215 0.41 13.33 28.27
N GLU A 216 0.11 14.40 29.00
CA GLU A 216 -0.61 14.38 30.27
C GLU A 216 -1.69 15.46 30.25
N GLY A 217 -2.92 15.10 30.60
CA GLY A 217 -4.06 16.02 30.57
C GLY A 217 -4.31 16.61 29.18
N ALA A 218 -4.05 15.83 28.11
CA ALA A 218 -4.08 16.26 26.72
C ALA A 218 -3.06 17.35 26.34
N VAL A 219 -2.02 17.54 27.15
CA VAL A 219 -0.91 18.47 26.88
C VAL A 219 0.38 17.68 26.73
N VAL A 220 1.18 18.01 25.71
CA VAL A 220 2.54 17.46 25.57
C VAL A 220 3.39 17.98 26.72
N THR A 221 3.87 17.09 27.59
CA THR A 221 4.72 17.42 28.75
C THR A 221 6.19 17.10 28.50
N GLU A 222 6.48 16.13 27.64
CA GLU A 222 7.85 15.74 27.29
C GLU A 222 7.93 15.27 25.84
N VAL A 223 9.05 15.61 25.19
CA VAL A 223 9.42 15.10 23.86
C VAL A 223 10.90 14.78 23.85
N VAL A 224 11.26 13.55 23.47
CA VAL A 224 12.65 13.10 23.35
C VAL A 224 12.88 12.33 22.04
N LEU A 225 14.06 12.48 21.45
CA LEU A 225 14.48 11.70 20.27
C LEU A 225 14.60 10.21 20.62
N GLU A 226 13.99 9.35 19.82
CA GLU A 226 14.09 7.90 19.97
C GLU A 226 15.55 7.46 19.79
N GLY A 227 16.11 6.80 20.80
CA GLY A 227 17.50 6.33 20.81
C GLY A 227 18.47 7.20 21.61
N SER A 228 18.43 8.54 21.48
CA SER A 228 19.33 9.43 22.25
C SER A 228 18.72 9.90 23.57
N GLY A 229 17.40 9.99 23.67
CA GLY A 229 16.70 10.58 24.82
C GLY A 229 16.91 12.09 24.95
N ALA A 230 17.56 12.75 23.98
CA ALA A 230 17.75 14.19 23.99
C ALA A 230 16.48 14.91 23.52
N ALA A 231 16.26 16.13 24.03
CA ALA A 231 15.19 16.99 23.54
C ALA A 231 15.46 17.41 22.07
N PRO A 232 14.45 17.36 21.18
CA PRO A 232 14.61 17.84 19.81
C PRO A 232 14.94 19.35 19.77
N GLN A 233 15.69 19.79 18.76
CA GLN A 233 16.20 21.17 18.66
C GLN A 233 15.70 21.91 17.42
N GLY A 234 15.41 23.21 17.53
CA GLY A 234 15.04 24.06 16.40
C GLY A 234 13.63 23.75 15.88
N SER A 235 13.46 23.75 14.55
CA SER A 235 12.20 23.35 13.89
C SER A 235 11.80 21.91 14.22
N ASN A 236 12.71 21.14 14.84
CA ASN A 236 12.38 19.83 15.36
C ASN A 236 11.50 19.89 16.65
N ALA A 237 11.36 21.02 17.32
CA ALA A 237 10.36 21.12 18.40
C ALA A 237 8.95 21.44 17.85
N ASP A 238 8.90 22.05 16.67
CA ASP A 238 7.67 22.60 16.10
C ASP A 238 6.90 21.53 15.31
N GLY A 239 5.61 21.40 15.58
CA GLY A 239 4.73 20.49 14.83
C GLY A 239 4.68 19.06 15.34
N ILE A 240 5.11 18.81 16.59
CA ILE A 240 4.69 17.62 17.33
C ILE A 240 3.19 17.74 17.63
N LEU A 241 2.44 16.71 17.26
CA LEU A 241 0.98 16.67 17.42
C LEU A 241 0.62 15.60 18.42
N THR A 242 -0.36 15.86 19.29
CA THR A 242 -1.09 14.84 20.03
C THR A 242 -1.98 14.01 19.09
N VAL A 243 -2.48 12.86 19.55
CA VAL A 243 -3.45 12.04 18.79
C VAL A 243 -4.69 12.85 18.40
N VAL A 244 -5.17 13.72 19.29
CA VAL A 244 -6.33 14.58 19.04
C VAL A 244 -6.03 15.57 17.91
N GLU A 245 -4.85 16.18 17.93
CA GLU A 245 -4.44 17.09 16.87
C GLU A 245 -4.22 16.37 15.53
N VAL A 246 -3.75 15.12 15.53
CA VAL A 246 -3.68 14.30 14.29
C VAL A 246 -5.08 14.06 13.72
N PHE A 247 -6.07 13.74 14.56
CA PHE A 247 -7.46 13.64 14.09
C PHE A 247 -7.99 14.94 13.49
N ASP A 248 -7.60 16.09 14.04
CA ASP A 248 -8.01 17.40 13.52
C ASP A 248 -7.34 17.72 12.17
N VAL A 249 -6.08 17.30 11.99
CA VAL A 249 -5.39 17.36 10.70
C VAL A 249 -6.13 16.52 9.65
N ILE A 250 -6.46 15.26 9.97
CA ILE A 250 -7.22 14.38 9.07
C ILE A 250 -8.57 15.02 8.71
N GLU A 251 -9.32 15.52 9.69
CA GLU A 251 -10.62 16.14 9.47
C GLU A 251 -10.52 17.39 8.56
N SER A 252 -9.49 18.20 8.77
CA SER A 252 -9.22 19.38 7.94
C SER A 252 -8.90 18.98 6.50
N SER A 253 -8.06 17.96 6.31
CA SER A 253 -7.67 17.50 4.98
C SER A 253 -8.81 16.82 4.23
N LEU A 254 -9.70 16.08 4.90
CA LEU A 254 -10.90 15.51 4.26
C LEU A 254 -11.89 16.58 3.75
N LYS A 255 -11.79 17.82 4.23
CA LYS A 255 -12.58 18.96 3.74
C LYS A 255 -11.93 19.63 2.53
N ASP A 256 -10.66 19.35 2.26
CA ASP A 256 -9.95 19.88 1.10
C ASP A 256 -10.30 19.03 -0.13
N PRO A 257 -10.95 19.60 -1.16
CA PRO A 257 -11.35 18.85 -2.35
C PRO A 257 -10.17 18.34 -3.19
N VAL A 258 -8.95 18.82 -2.95
CA VAL A 258 -7.75 18.34 -3.66
C VAL A 258 -6.89 17.40 -2.82
N ALA A 259 -7.24 17.14 -1.55
CA ALA A 259 -6.48 16.21 -0.73
C ALA A 259 -6.98 14.77 -0.93
N VAL A 260 -6.03 13.86 -1.08
CA VAL A 260 -6.22 12.41 -0.97
C VAL A 260 -5.67 12.02 0.40
N VAL A 261 -6.56 11.57 1.28
CA VAL A 261 -6.22 11.20 2.65
C VAL A 261 -6.35 9.69 2.78
N THR A 262 -5.29 9.03 3.22
CA THR A 262 -5.29 7.62 3.60
C THR A 262 -4.93 7.53 5.07
N VAL A 263 -5.74 6.80 5.85
CA VAL A 263 -5.49 6.61 7.28
C VAL A 263 -5.58 5.13 7.63
N VAL A 264 -4.61 4.66 8.39
CA VAL A 264 -4.66 3.37 9.09
C VAL A 264 -4.87 3.66 10.57
N TYR A 265 -5.99 3.21 11.12
CA TYR A 265 -6.28 3.33 12.56
C TYR A 265 -5.87 2.06 13.32
N ASP A 266 -5.42 2.22 14.57
CA ASP A 266 -5.32 1.11 15.54
C ASP A 266 -6.72 0.61 15.90
N PRO A 267 -7.07 -0.66 15.64
CA PRO A 267 -8.40 -1.19 15.95
C PRO A 267 -8.70 -1.28 17.45
N ALA A 268 -7.69 -1.28 18.33
CA ALA A 268 -7.89 -1.40 19.78
C ALA A 268 -8.20 -0.05 20.41
N THR A 269 -7.47 1.00 20.01
CA THR A 269 -7.57 2.33 20.61
C THR A 269 -8.36 3.31 19.75
N GLY A 270 -8.42 3.10 18.44
CA GLY A 270 -8.94 4.05 17.46
C GLY A 270 -7.92 5.14 17.08
N ALA A 271 -6.72 5.16 17.66
CA ALA A 271 -5.70 6.15 17.31
C ALA A 271 -5.30 6.01 15.83
N PRO A 272 -5.09 7.11 15.09
CA PRO A 272 -4.41 7.03 13.80
C PRO A 272 -3.00 6.44 14.02
N ASN A 273 -2.56 5.52 13.17
CA ASN A 273 -1.22 4.94 13.22
C ASN A 273 -0.36 5.37 12.03
N ASP A 274 -0.97 5.46 10.87
CA ASP A 274 -0.33 5.90 9.63
C ASP A 274 -1.32 6.81 8.89
N VAL A 275 -0.86 7.99 8.52
CA VAL A 275 -1.65 9.03 7.87
C VAL A 275 -0.85 9.54 6.71
N ASP A 276 -1.31 9.25 5.49
CA ASP A 276 -0.79 9.84 4.26
C ASP A 276 -1.78 10.87 3.75
N ILE A 277 -1.31 12.09 3.54
CA ILE A 277 -2.08 13.19 2.97
C ILE A 277 -1.31 13.64 1.74
N SER A 278 -1.85 13.34 0.56
CA SER A 278 -1.25 13.71 -0.71
C SER A 278 -2.21 14.59 -1.52
N ALA A 279 -1.68 15.24 -2.56
CA ALA A 279 -2.51 15.96 -3.50
C ALA A 279 -3.15 14.97 -4.48
N ASP A 280 -4.38 15.22 -4.90
CA ASP A 280 -4.99 14.55 -6.05
C ASP A 280 -4.05 14.74 -7.25
N PRO A 281 -3.51 13.66 -7.85
CA PRO A 281 -2.58 13.76 -8.96
C PRO A 281 -3.19 14.46 -10.18
N SER A 282 -4.51 14.53 -10.29
CA SER A 282 -5.23 15.23 -11.35
C SER A 282 -5.32 16.75 -11.14
N SER A 283 -5.06 17.24 -9.92
CA SER A 283 -5.28 18.65 -9.56
C SER A 283 -4.29 19.63 -10.20
N ASN A 284 -3.21 19.16 -10.84
CA ASN A 284 -2.08 19.97 -11.33
C ASN A 284 -1.47 20.90 -10.25
N ILE A 285 -1.79 20.66 -8.99
CA ILE A 285 -1.19 21.35 -7.85
C ILE A 285 0.02 20.51 -7.46
N GLN A 286 1.20 21.13 -7.49
CA GLN A 286 2.36 20.59 -6.78
C GLN A 286 2.17 20.89 -5.30
N ASP A 287 1.24 20.19 -4.66
CA ASP A 287 1.10 20.23 -3.21
C ASP A 287 1.93 19.10 -2.58
N PHE A 288 2.46 19.38 -1.41
CA PHE A 288 3.48 18.59 -0.76
C PHE A 288 2.81 17.58 0.17
N GLY A 289 2.92 16.30 -0.19
CA GLY A 289 2.42 15.23 0.65
C GLY A 289 3.02 15.30 2.06
N SER A 290 2.18 15.09 3.06
CA SER A 290 2.57 14.99 4.47
C SER A 290 2.21 13.61 4.99
N ASN A 291 3.19 12.92 5.55
CA ASN A 291 2.97 11.64 6.23
C ASN A 291 3.15 11.82 7.73
N TYR A 292 2.24 11.25 8.51
CA TYR A 292 2.33 11.17 9.96
C TYR A 292 2.25 9.70 10.36
N SER A 293 3.18 9.28 11.21
CA SER A 293 3.12 7.98 11.87
C SER A 293 3.06 8.18 13.38
N THR A 294 2.10 7.50 13.98
CA THR A 294 1.85 7.51 15.42
C THR A 294 1.75 6.06 15.90
N GLU A 295 2.28 5.78 17.08
CA GLU A 295 2.13 4.47 17.71
C GLU A 295 1.97 4.69 19.22
N ILE A 296 0.84 4.28 19.77
CA ILE A 296 0.61 4.32 21.22
C ILE A 296 1.48 3.25 21.87
N LEU A 297 2.43 3.68 22.69
CA LEU A 297 3.32 2.78 23.43
C LEU A 297 2.71 2.38 24.77
N GLU A 298 2.07 3.35 25.44
CA GLU A 298 1.48 3.16 26.76
C GLU A 298 0.30 4.11 26.97
N LEU A 299 -0.84 3.58 27.44
CA LEU A 299 -1.91 4.40 28.00
C LEU A 299 -1.64 4.56 29.49
N LEU A 300 -1.43 5.79 29.94
CA LEU A 300 -1.19 6.06 31.35
C LEU A 300 -2.53 6.01 32.07
N THR A 301 -2.60 5.23 33.15
CA THR A 301 -3.75 5.34 34.06
C THR A 301 -3.72 6.73 34.68
N PRO A 302 -4.85 7.47 34.70
CA PRO A 302 -4.91 8.74 35.40
C PRO A 302 -4.33 8.50 36.78
N THR A 303 -3.23 9.19 37.08
CA THR A 303 -2.67 9.07 38.42
C THR A 303 -3.80 9.50 39.33
N ASN A 304 -4.27 8.58 40.17
CA ASN A 304 -5.12 8.94 41.29
C ASN A 304 -4.25 9.84 42.15
N TRP A 305 -4.19 11.12 41.79
CA TRP A 305 -4.02 12.21 42.72
C TRP A 305 -5.22 12.10 43.64
N THR A 306 -5.19 11.09 44.53
CA THR A 306 -5.76 11.24 45.85
C THR A 306 -5.13 12.53 46.32
N THR A 307 -5.88 13.62 46.18
CA THR A 307 -5.65 14.88 46.86
C THR A 307 -5.22 14.46 48.25
N GLY A 308 -3.90 14.48 48.49
CA GLY A 308 -3.38 14.30 49.81
C GLY A 308 -4.11 15.38 50.57
N GLY A 309 -5.05 14.94 51.42
CA GLY A 309 -5.86 15.86 52.19
C GLY A 309 -4.86 16.83 52.76
N ASP A 310 -5.02 18.10 52.40
CA ASP A 310 -4.59 19.17 53.25
C ASP A 310 -5.25 18.84 54.57
N ASP A 311 -4.53 18.08 55.39
CA ASP A 311 -4.75 17.91 56.82
C ASP A 311 -4.54 19.32 57.32
N ASP A 312 -5.63 20.06 57.24
CA ASP A 312 -5.91 21.31 57.90
C ASP A 312 -5.73 21.02 59.38
N GLY A 313 -4.46 21.02 59.79
CA GLY A 313 -4.03 21.09 61.16
C GLY A 313 -4.69 22.31 61.77
N GLU A 314 -5.90 22.08 62.28
CA GLU A 314 -6.54 22.81 63.35
C GLU A 314 -5.51 22.86 64.48
N GLU A 315 -4.65 23.87 64.47
CA GLU A 315 -3.97 24.34 65.68
C GLU A 315 -5.06 24.90 66.60
N GLY A 316 -5.66 23.96 67.33
CA GLY A 316 -6.40 24.23 68.55
C GLY A 316 -5.54 25.05 69.50
N GLY A 317 -6.15 26.09 70.04
CA GLY A 317 -5.49 27.11 70.84
C GLY A 317 -4.90 26.62 72.15
N ASP A 318 -4.15 27.53 72.77
CA ASP A 318 -3.97 27.55 74.20
C ASP A 318 -4.14 28.99 74.71
N ASP A 319 -5.17 29.15 75.53
CA ASP A 319 -5.37 30.24 76.48
C ASP A 319 -4.20 30.30 77.47
N LYS A 320 -3.62 31.50 77.66
CA LYS A 320 -3.31 32.13 78.97
C LYS A 320 -2.61 33.49 78.84
#